data_AF-A0A952RK86-F1
#
_entry.id   AF-A0A952RK86-F1
#
_cell.length_a   1.000
_cell.length_b   1.000
_cell.length_c   1.000
_cell.angle_alpha   90.00
_cell.angle_beta   90.00
_cell.angle_gamma   90.00
#
_symmetry.space_group_name_H-M   'P 1'
#
loop_
_entity.id
_entity.type
_entity.pdbx_description
1 polymer ?
#
loop_
_entity_poly.entity_id
_entity_poly.type
_entity_poly.pdbx_seq_one_letter_code
_entity_poly.pdbx_strand_id
1 'polypeptide(L)'
;MDMYRDPLAGLRSQIATKRGLLELRERALPMLLRSMLPAALVKELSAKVPAAEVDPSSLEGLAGVETALDSLLAAHDEAAALAPKLRECPDEVPDPPRPATAPPWVIEEEPQLDHRAALTRRLAEIEPDAFIVRWDDWTYLSRFQLAGAPLVVRSRHVSYHRTVEHVRDSARNWARTSVPRSLPPIVVHAEGVLHTIARKLRLVRDVATGDAPFDRAYVMEGHPGAVLAIGADVRAAFVAALPTRLHLVVDRGVAEVSWRSSYEPRALLPDEVFAILLGVRAAIERA
;
A
#
# COMPACT_ATOMS: atom_id res chain seq x y z
N MET A 1 -41.84 -40.28 -32.60
CA MET A 1 -40.54 -40.26 -31.90
C MET A 1 -40.52 -38.99 -31.06
N ASP A 2 -41.04 -39.06 -29.84
CA ASP A 2 -40.93 -37.96 -28.90
C ASP A 2 -39.49 -37.89 -28.40
N MET A 3 -38.74 -36.87 -28.86
CA MET A 3 -37.49 -36.47 -28.24
C MET A 3 -37.81 -35.82 -26.89
N TYR A 4 -38.10 -36.64 -25.87
CA TYR A 4 -38.14 -36.18 -24.49
C TYR A 4 -36.70 -35.81 -24.09
N ARG A 5 -36.36 -34.51 -24.19
CA ARG A 5 -35.11 -33.98 -23.62
C ARG A 5 -35.28 -33.97 -22.12
N ASP A 6 -34.47 -34.76 -21.42
CA ASP A 6 -34.41 -34.74 -19.96
C ASP A 6 -34.05 -33.32 -19.48
N PRO A 7 -34.98 -32.59 -18.81
CA PRO A 7 -34.73 -31.24 -18.34
C PRO A 7 -33.61 -31.19 -17.30
N LEU A 8 -33.36 -32.28 -16.57
CA LEU A 8 -32.25 -32.38 -15.63
C LEU A 8 -30.89 -32.39 -16.35
N ALA A 9 -30.80 -33.04 -17.51
CA ALA A 9 -29.58 -33.07 -18.31
C ALA A 9 -29.22 -31.66 -18.84
N GLY A 10 -30.22 -30.87 -19.24
CA GLY A 10 -30.03 -29.48 -19.65
C GLY A 10 -29.47 -28.61 -18.52
N LEU A 11 -30.10 -28.68 -17.35
CA LEU A 11 -29.72 -27.88 -16.18
C LEU A 11 -28.32 -28.26 -15.64
N ARG A 12 -27.98 -29.55 -15.62
CA ARG A 12 -26.63 -30.01 -15.27
C ARG A 12 -25.55 -29.47 -16.21
N SER A 13 -25.83 -29.43 -17.52
CA SER A 13 -24.91 -28.86 -18.51
C SER A 13 -24.70 -27.35 -18.30
N GLN A 14 -25.78 -26.61 -18.01
CA GLN A 14 -25.70 -25.18 -17.68
C GLN A 14 -24.89 -24.92 -16.41
N ILE A 15 -25.12 -25.69 -15.34
CA ILE A 15 -24.35 -25.60 -14.09
C ILE A 15 -22.86 -25.88 -14.34
N ALA A 16 -22.53 -26.91 -15.12
CA ALA A 16 -21.14 -27.23 -15.46
C ALA A 16 -20.47 -26.07 -16.23
N THR A 17 -21.20 -25.47 -17.18
CA THR A 17 -20.73 -24.30 -17.94
C THR A 17 -20.50 -23.10 -17.03
N LYS A 18 -21.45 -22.78 -16.15
CA LYS A 18 -21.35 -21.67 -15.18
C LYS A 18 -20.19 -21.86 -14.20
N ARG A 19 -19.93 -23.08 -13.75
CA ARG A 19 -18.76 -23.40 -12.92
C ARG A 19 -17.44 -23.14 -13.65
N GLY A 20 -17.33 -23.58 -14.91
CA GLY A 20 -16.14 -23.30 -15.72
C GLY A 20 -15.90 -21.80 -15.95
N LEU A 21 -16.98 -21.03 -16.17
CA LEU A 21 -16.90 -19.57 -16.26
C LEU A 21 -16.49 -18.92 -14.93
N LEU A 22 -17.02 -19.41 -13.81
CA LEU A 22 -16.68 -18.91 -12.48
C LEU A 22 -15.19 -19.11 -12.18
N GLU A 23 -14.64 -20.30 -12.45
CA GLU A 23 -13.20 -20.56 -12.28
C GLU A 23 -12.32 -19.61 -13.11
N LEU A 24 -12.74 -19.30 -14.34
CA LEU A 24 -12.05 -18.34 -15.20
C LEU A 24 -12.09 -16.92 -14.60
N ARG A 25 -13.25 -16.49 -14.10
CA ARG A 25 -13.44 -15.17 -13.47
C ARG A 25 -12.70 -15.04 -12.16
N GLU A 26 -12.65 -16.09 -11.36
CA GLU A 26 -11.87 -16.13 -10.13
C GLU A 26 -10.38 -15.88 -10.41
N ARG A 27 -9.81 -16.53 -11.43
CA ARG A 27 -8.40 -16.33 -11.80
C ARG A 27 -8.12 -14.94 -12.36
N ALA A 28 -9.11 -14.31 -13.00
CA ALA A 28 -8.96 -13.01 -13.63
C ALA A 28 -8.97 -11.84 -12.63
N LEU A 29 -9.40 -12.07 -11.38
CA LEU A 29 -9.46 -11.03 -10.34
C LEU A 29 -8.30 -11.19 -9.33
N PRO A 30 -7.24 -10.38 -9.44
CA PRO A 30 -6.06 -10.45 -8.59
C PRO A 30 -6.40 -10.31 -7.11
N MET A 31 -5.66 -11.01 -6.26
CA MET A 31 -5.85 -10.99 -4.81
C MET A 31 -5.73 -9.57 -4.20
N LEU A 32 -4.86 -8.72 -4.74
CA LEU A 32 -4.73 -7.33 -4.28
C LEU A 32 -6.05 -6.58 -4.50
N LEU A 33 -6.61 -6.64 -5.70
CA LEU A 33 -7.90 -6.00 -6.01
C LEU A 33 -9.05 -6.57 -5.17
N ARG A 34 -9.06 -7.89 -4.92
CA ARG A 34 -10.06 -8.50 -4.02
C ARG A 34 -10.04 -7.87 -2.63
N SER A 35 -8.87 -7.53 -2.11
CA SER A 35 -8.73 -6.89 -0.79
C SER A 35 -9.23 -5.45 -0.74
N MET A 36 -9.44 -4.83 -1.91
CA MET A 36 -9.90 -3.46 -2.09
C MET A 36 -11.40 -3.37 -2.39
N LEU A 37 -12.08 -4.52 -2.56
CA LEU A 37 -13.50 -4.55 -2.87
C LEU A 37 -14.36 -4.12 -1.68
N PRO A 38 -15.57 -3.59 -1.93
CA PRO A 38 -16.56 -3.33 -0.89
C PRO A 38 -16.90 -4.61 -0.09
N ALA A 39 -17.11 -4.48 1.21
CA ALA A 39 -17.36 -5.61 2.11
C ALA A 39 -18.58 -6.47 1.72
N ALA A 40 -19.63 -5.85 1.16
CA ALA A 40 -20.80 -6.56 0.66
C ALA A 40 -20.43 -7.51 -0.48
N LEU A 41 -19.63 -7.03 -1.43
CA LEU A 41 -19.20 -7.82 -2.59
C LEU A 41 -18.21 -8.92 -2.17
N VAL A 42 -17.31 -8.64 -1.22
CA VAL A 42 -16.41 -9.67 -0.64
C VAL A 42 -17.23 -10.79 0.01
N LYS A 43 -18.31 -10.45 0.74
CA LYS A 43 -19.20 -11.43 1.38
C LYS A 43 -19.89 -12.31 0.33
N GLU A 44 -20.38 -11.71 -0.75
CA GLU A 44 -21.01 -12.46 -1.85
C GLU A 44 -20.01 -13.37 -2.56
N LEU A 45 -18.82 -12.87 -2.91
CA LEU A 45 -17.76 -13.67 -3.53
C LEU A 45 -17.22 -14.79 -2.62
N SER A 46 -17.38 -14.66 -1.30
CA SER A 46 -17.02 -15.69 -0.33
C SER A 46 -18.16 -16.69 -0.07
N ALA A 47 -19.34 -16.48 -0.65
CA ALA A 47 -20.46 -17.39 -0.48
C ALA A 47 -20.13 -18.73 -1.12
N LYS A 48 -20.36 -19.81 -0.37
CA LYS A 48 -20.14 -21.16 -0.88
C LYS A 48 -21.25 -21.52 -1.85
N VAL A 49 -20.89 -22.03 -3.03
CA VAL A 49 -21.84 -22.78 -3.87
C VAL A 49 -22.30 -23.99 -3.05
N PRO A 50 -23.61 -24.22 -2.87
CA PRO A 50 -24.13 -25.39 -2.16
C PRO A 50 -23.89 -26.64 -3.02
N ALA A 51 -22.65 -27.13 -3.06
CA ALA A 51 -22.24 -28.24 -3.90
C ALA A 51 -22.36 -29.61 -3.19
N ALA A 52 -22.47 -29.63 -1.85
CA ALA A 52 -22.33 -30.85 -1.03
C ALA A 52 -23.64 -31.38 -0.42
N GLU A 53 -24.71 -30.59 -0.34
CA GLU A 53 -25.95 -30.96 0.39
C GLU A 53 -27.17 -31.11 -0.51
N VAL A 54 -27.02 -30.84 -1.81
CA VAL A 54 -28.15 -30.79 -2.74
C VAL A 54 -28.27 -32.12 -3.47
N ASP A 55 -29.42 -32.77 -3.34
CA ASP A 55 -29.74 -33.99 -4.09
C ASP A 55 -29.61 -33.73 -5.61
N PRO A 56 -28.62 -34.34 -6.30
CA PRO A 56 -28.36 -34.10 -7.71
C PRO A 56 -29.48 -34.66 -8.63
N SER A 57 -30.47 -35.35 -8.06
CA SER A 57 -31.66 -35.86 -8.75
C SER A 57 -32.90 -34.97 -8.61
N SER A 58 -32.85 -33.90 -7.80
CA SER A 58 -33.95 -32.94 -7.62
C SER A 58 -33.81 -31.70 -8.51
N LEU A 59 -34.89 -31.35 -9.22
CA LEU A 59 -34.98 -30.10 -10.00
C LEU A 59 -34.81 -28.87 -9.11
N GLU A 60 -35.44 -28.85 -7.94
CA GLU A 60 -35.38 -27.73 -6.99
C GLU A 60 -33.97 -27.53 -6.46
N GLY A 61 -33.26 -28.64 -6.21
CA GLY A 61 -31.87 -28.61 -5.81
C GLY A 61 -30.96 -28.00 -6.89
N LEU A 62 -31.07 -28.50 -8.12
CA LEU A 62 -30.26 -27.98 -9.23
C LEU A 62 -30.58 -26.50 -9.55
N ALA A 63 -31.84 -26.08 -9.43
CA ALA A 63 -32.24 -24.68 -9.61
C ALA A 63 -31.66 -23.77 -8.52
N GLY A 64 -31.56 -24.25 -7.27
CA GLY A 64 -30.88 -23.53 -6.19
C GLY A 64 -29.39 -23.35 -6.45
N VAL A 65 -28.71 -24.39 -6.96
CA VAL A 65 -27.30 -24.31 -7.36
C VAL A 65 -27.10 -23.33 -8.51
N GLU A 66 -27.98 -23.38 -9.52
CA GLU A 66 -27.93 -22.45 -10.64
C GLU A 66 -28.07 -20.99 -10.18
N THR A 67 -29.06 -20.70 -9.34
CA THR A 67 -29.30 -19.36 -8.79
C THR A 67 -28.09 -18.85 -8.00
N ALA A 68 -27.45 -19.72 -7.20
CA ALA A 68 -26.25 -19.36 -6.45
C ALA A 68 -25.06 -19.06 -7.40
N LEU A 69 -24.91 -19.82 -8.49
CA LEU A 69 -23.88 -19.57 -9.49
C LEU A 69 -24.12 -18.27 -10.25
N ASP A 70 -25.36 -17.95 -10.58
CA ASP A 70 -25.70 -16.69 -11.24
C ASP A 70 -25.40 -15.48 -10.35
N SER A 71 -25.73 -15.57 -9.06
CA SER A 71 -25.38 -14.54 -8.08
C SER A 71 -23.86 -14.34 -7.98
N LEU A 72 -23.08 -15.42 -7.96
CA LEU A 72 -21.62 -15.35 -7.87
C LEU A 72 -21.00 -14.79 -9.16
N LEU A 73 -21.49 -15.20 -10.33
CA LEU A 73 -21.03 -14.68 -11.61
C LEU A 73 -21.32 -13.17 -11.72
N ALA A 74 -22.52 -12.73 -11.31
CA ALA A 74 -22.87 -11.31 -11.26
C ALA A 74 -21.94 -10.53 -10.33
N ALA A 75 -21.64 -11.05 -9.14
CA ALA A 75 -20.69 -10.43 -8.21
C ALA A 75 -19.27 -10.34 -8.79
N HIS A 76 -18.82 -11.36 -9.55
CA HIS A 76 -17.54 -11.33 -10.24
C HIS A 76 -17.49 -10.29 -11.38
N ASP A 77 -18.57 -10.17 -12.14
CA ASP A 77 -18.66 -9.17 -13.21
C ASP A 77 -18.70 -7.74 -12.63
N GLU A 78 -19.40 -7.53 -11.51
CA GLU A 78 -19.36 -6.26 -10.77
C GLU A 78 -17.95 -5.95 -10.25
N ALA A 79 -17.26 -6.93 -9.65
CA ALA A 79 -15.89 -6.76 -9.18
C ALA A 79 -14.94 -6.40 -10.34
N ALA A 80 -15.12 -7.04 -11.50
CA ALA A 80 -14.35 -6.75 -12.70
C ALA A 80 -14.63 -5.34 -13.24
N ALA A 81 -15.88 -4.87 -13.16
CA ALA A 81 -16.25 -3.50 -13.54
C ALA A 81 -15.65 -2.44 -12.60
N LEU A 82 -15.47 -2.77 -11.32
CA LEU A 82 -14.82 -1.89 -10.33
C LEU A 82 -13.29 -1.88 -10.44
N ALA A 83 -12.67 -2.95 -10.96
CA ALA A 83 -11.22 -3.11 -10.99
C ALA A 83 -10.44 -1.90 -11.54
N PRO A 84 -10.82 -1.26 -12.67
CA PRO A 84 -10.12 -0.07 -13.17
C PRO A 84 -10.12 1.09 -12.17
N LYS A 85 -11.26 1.33 -11.50
CA LYS A 85 -11.38 2.39 -10.48
C LYS A 85 -10.59 2.08 -9.22
N LEU A 86 -10.43 0.81 -8.88
CA LEU A 86 -9.63 0.39 -7.73
C LEU A 86 -8.13 0.58 -7.98
N ARG A 87 -7.69 0.58 -9.24
CA ARG A 87 -6.28 0.84 -9.61
C ARG A 87 -5.93 2.32 -9.67
N GLU A 88 -6.94 3.18 -9.80
CA GLU A 88 -6.77 4.61 -10.01
C GLU A 88 -6.14 5.28 -8.79
N CYS A 89 -4.90 5.73 -8.95
CA CYS A 89 -4.18 6.50 -7.95
C CYS A 89 -4.38 8.00 -8.23
N PRO A 90 -4.84 8.79 -7.26
CA PRO A 90 -5.05 10.23 -7.47
C PRO A 90 -3.79 10.95 -7.97
N ASP A 91 -3.95 11.97 -8.81
CA ASP A 91 -2.83 12.82 -9.28
C ASP A 91 -2.41 13.89 -8.28
N GLU A 92 -3.14 14.00 -7.16
CA GLU A 92 -2.82 14.89 -6.05
C GLU A 92 -2.57 14.09 -4.77
N VAL A 93 -1.55 14.51 -4.02
CA VAL A 93 -1.26 13.99 -2.68
C VAL A 93 -1.77 15.00 -1.65
N PRO A 94 -2.60 14.57 -0.69
CA PRO A 94 -3.01 15.44 0.41
C PRO A 94 -1.80 15.98 1.19
N ASP A 95 -1.85 17.28 1.48
CA ASP A 95 -0.82 17.93 2.27
C ASP A 95 -0.69 17.29 3.67
N PRO A 96 0.52 17.35 4.27
CA PRO A 96 0.67 17.03 5.68
C PRO A 96 -0.21 17.96 6.54
N PRO A 97 -0.55 17.52 7.77
CA PRO A 97 -1.26 18.38 8.71
C PRO A 97 -0.63 19.77 8.79
N ARG A 98 -1.49 20.78 8.85
CA ARG A 98 -1.06 22.18 8.91
C ARG A 98 -0.05 22.39 10.04
N PRO A 99 0.95 23.26 9.83
CA PRO A 99 1.93 23.56 10.85
C PRO A 99 1.25 24.15 12.08
N ALA A 100 1.82 23.90 13.26
CA ALA A 100 1.34 24.53 14.48
C ALA A 100 1.63 26.04 14.51
N THR A 101 2.75 26.46 13.89
CA THR A 101 3.16 27.86 13.81
C THR A 101 2.76 28.48 12.48
N ALA A 102 1.91 29.51 12.53
CA ALA A 102 1.60 30.35 11.38
C ALA A 102 2.68 31.42 11.17
N PRO A 103 2.87 31.92 9.94
CA PRO A 103 3.75 33.05 9.68
C PRO A 103 3.35 34.31 10.50
N PRO A 104 4.30 35.21 10.83
CA PRO A 104 5.71 35.18 10.45
C PRO A 104 6.52 34.18 11.29
N TRP A 105 7.45 33.48 10.65
CA TRP A 105 8.33 32.51 11.30
C TRP A 105 9.61 33.16 11.82
N VAL A 106 10.29 32.48 12.75
CA VAL A 106 11.59 32.92 13.28
C VAL A 106 12.62 33.00 12.15
N ILE A 107 13.59 33.93 12.24
CA ILE A 107 14.69 34.01 11.28
C ILE A 107 15.46 32.68 11.28
N GLU A 108 15.81 32.18 10.09
CA GLU A 108 16.58 30.93 9.96
C GLU A 108 18.00 31.13 10.53
N GLU A 109 18.41 30.25 11.45
CA GLU A 109 19.78 30.17 11.97
C GLU A 109 20.66 29.32 11.04
N GLU A 110 21.99 29.42 11.19
CA GLU A 110 22.98 28.75 10.33
C GLU A 110 22.71 27.24 10.13
N PRO A 111 22.38 26.44 11.17
CA PRO A 111 22.05 25.02 10.99
C PRO A 111 20.78 24.75 10.17
N GLN A 112 19.84 25.71 10.15
CA GLN A 112 18.62 25.62 9.34
C GLN A 112 18.92 25.99 7.88
N LEU A 113 19.76 27.01 7.67
CA LEU A 113 20.24 27.39 6.33
C LEU A 113 21.03 26.25 5.68
N ASP A 114 21.90 25.58 6.42
CA ASP A 114 22.66 24.41 5.94
C ASP A 114 21.75 23.24 5.57
N HIS A 115 20.76 22.95 6.44
CA HIS A 115 19.76 21.93 6.17
C HIS A 115 18.96 22.24 4.90
N ARG A 116 18.48 23.48 4.76
CA ARG A 116 17.76 23.95 3.57
C ARG A 116 18.63 23.85 2.32
N ALA A 117 19.90 24.24 2.39
CA ALA A 117 20.84 24.17 1.27
C ALA A 117 21.09 22.71 0.84
N ALA A 118 21.31 21.81 1.79
CA ALA A 118 21.49 20.38 1.52
C ALA A 118 20.22 19.75 0.90
N LEU A 119 19.04 20.09 1.42
CA LEU A 119 17.76 19.64 0.88
C LEU A 119 17.52 20.18 -0.53
N THR A 120 17.83 21.46 -0.77
CA THR A 120 17.70 22.10 -2.10
C THR A 120 18.58 21.40 -3.12
N ARG A 121 19.85 21.16 -2.78
CA ARG A 121 20.79 20.45 -3.64
C ARG A 121 20.29 19.06 -3.98
N ARG A 122 19.83 18.31 -2.97
CA ARG A 122 19.33 16.96 -3.17
C ARG A 122 18.07 16.92 -4.03
N LEU A 123 17.13 17.84 -3.82
CA LEU A 123 15.92 17.91 -4.63
C LEU A 123 16.24 18.25 -6.08
N ALA A 124 17.16 19.17 -6.34
CA ALA A 124 17.60 19.50 -7.70
C ALA A 124 18.25 18.31 -8.45
N GLU A 125 18.87 17.36 -7.72
CA GLU A 125 19.36 16.11 -8.31
C GLU A 125 18.24 15.13 -8.70
N ILE A 126 17.13 15.16 -7.97
CA ILE A 126 15.98 14.24 -8.15
C ILE A 126 15.03 14.79 -9.21
N GLU A 127 14.66 16.07 -9.06
CA GLU A 127 13.73 16.78 -9.91
C GLU A 127 14.17 18.27 -9.97
N PRO A 128 14.80 18.71 -11.08
CA PRO A 128 15.37 20.05 -11.19
C PRO A 128 14.39 21.20 -10.95
N ASP A 129 13.11 20.97 -11.27
CA ASP A 129 12.05 21.97 -11.11
C ASP A 129 11.39 21.94 -9.71
N ALA A 130 11.82 21.02 -8.83
CA ALA A 130 11.31 20.94 -7.47
C ALA A 130 11.76 22.15 -6.65
N PHE A 131 10.80 22.85 -6.05
CA PHE A 131 11.08 23.96 -5.14
C PHE A 131 10.73 23.59 -3.70
N ILE A 132 11.42 24.24 -2.77
CA ILE A 132 11.18 24.11 -1.33
C ILE A 132 10.42 25.35 -0.86
N VAL A 133 9.37 25.11 -0.08
CA VAL A 133 8.67 26.12 0.69
C VAL A 133 8.89 25.84 2.16
N ARG A 134 9.13 26.89 2.94
CA ARG A 134 9.14 26.76 4.40
C ARG A 134 7.71 26.46 4.88
N TRP A 135 7.56 25.46 5.75
CA TRP A 135 6.27 24.97 6.23
C TRP A 135 5.99 25.40 7.66
N ASP A 136 7.02 25.39 8.52
CA ASP A 136 6.98 25.99 9.84
C ASP A 136 8.37 26.54 10.21
N ASP A 137 8.59 26.87 11.49
CA ASP A 137 9.87 27.39 11.97
C ASP A 137 11.04 26.47 11.63
N TRP A 138 10.83 25.14 11.60
CA TRP A 138 11.88 24.12 11.51
C TRP A 138 11.68 23.14 10.35
N THR A 139 10.64 23.34 9.54
CA THR A 139 10.18 22.34 8.58
C THR A 139 10.09 22.95 7.19
N TYR A 140 10.53 22.16 6.22
CA TYR A 140 10.51 22.46 4.80
C TYR A 140 9.61 21.46 4.09
N LEU A 141 8.92 21.92 3.07
CA LEU A 141 8.02 21.14 2.24
C LEU A 141 8.39 21.33 0.78
N SER A 142 8.43 20.25 0.02
CA SER A 142 8.57 20.28 -1.43
C SER A 142 7.49 19.41 -2.07
N ARG A 143 7.02 19.85 -3.23
CA ARG A 143 6.06 19.11 -4.07
C ARG A 143 6.65 19.00 -5.45
N PHE A 144 6.58 17.80 -6.02
CA PHE A 144 7.08 17.53 -7.35
C PHE A 144 6.46 16.25 -7.90
N GLN A 145 6.70 15.97 -9.18
CA GLN A 145 6.36 14.69 -9.78
C GLN A 145 7.63 13.89 -10.02
N LEU A 146 7.55 12.58 -9.81
CA LEU A 146 8.64 11.67 -10.13
C LEU A 146 8.07 10.44 -10.81
N ALA A 147 8.53 10.15 -12.02
CA ALA A 147 8.02 9.05 -12.85
C ALA A 147 6.47 9.07 -13.01
N GLY A 148 5.87 10.26 -13.12
CA GLY A 148 4.43 10.45 -13.24
C GLY A 148 3.64 10.36 -11.92
N ALA A 149 4.29 10.03 -10.80
CA ALA A 149 3.63 10.04 -9.49
C ALA A 149 3.84 11.39 -8.78
N PRO A 150 2.78 11.99 -8.21
CA PRO A 150 2.91 13.15 -7.36
C PRO A 150 3.56 12.75 -6.03
N LEU A 151 4.50 13.58 -5.59
CA LEU A 151 5.23 13.41 -4.33
C LEU A 151 5.17 14.67 -3.50
N VAL A 152 5.02 14.46 -2.19
CA VAL A 152 5.15 15.51 -1.18
C VAL A 152 6.21 15.09 -0.18
N VAL A 153 7.29 15.85 -0.10
CA VAL A 153 8.40 15.63 0.82
C VAL A 153 8.36 16.69 1.89
N ARG A 154 8.45 16.27 3.15
CA ARG A 154 8.57 17.14 4.31
C ARG A 154 9.84 16.79 5.07
N SER A 155 10.65 17.78 5.38
CA SER A 155 11.87 17.61 6.16
C SER A 155 11.89 18.59 7.32
N ARG A 156 12.06 18.08 8.53
CA ARG A 156 12.13 18.88 9.75
C ARG A 156 13.53 18.82 10.33
N HIS A 157 14.14 19.98 10.50
CA HIS A 157 15.36 20.17 11.28
C HIS A 157 15.10 19.76 12.74
N VAL A 158 16.00 18.94 13.30
CA VAL A 158 15.99 18.52 14.70
C VAL A 158 17.37 18.79 15.29
N SER A 159 17.50 19.91 15.99
CA SER A 159 18.70 20.23 16.76
C SER A 159 18.75 19.34 18.00
N TYR A 160 19.83 18.59 18.19
CA TYR A 160 20.14 17.95 19.47
C TYR A 160 21.10 18.85 20.24
N HIS A 161 20.70 19.31 21.43
CA HIS A 161 21.63 19.93 22.36
C HIS A 161 22.23 18.93 23.37
N ARG A 162 23.56 19.03 23.49
CA ARG A 162 24.49 18.62 24.56
C ARG A 162 25.00 17.18 24.62
N THR A 163 26.18 16.99 24.03
CA THR A 163 27.44 16.77 24.80
C THR A 163 28.57 17.54 24.12
N VAL A 164 29.53 18.04 24.92
CA VAL A 164 30.56 19.06 24.59
C VAL A 164 31.45 18.74 23.37
N GLU A 165 31.37 17.54 22.78
CA GLU A 165 32.28 17.15 21.71
C GLU A 165 31.62 16.88 20.35
N HIS A 166 30.30 16.66 20.24
CA HIS A 166 29.67 16.35 18.95
C HIS A 166 28.20 16.79 18.90
N VAL A 167 27.92 17.97 18.34
CA VAL A 167 26.58 18.27 17.81
C VAL A 167 26.44 17.50 16.51
N ARG A 168 25.58 16.48 16.48
CA ARG A 168 25.13 15.87 15.22
C ARG A 168 23.75 16.42 14.93
N ASP A 169 23.70 17.41 14.04
CA ASP A 169 22.43 17.86 13.50
C ASP A 169 21.75 16.73 12.73
N SER A 170 20.44 16.63 12.90
CA SER A 170 19.65 15.56 12.32
C SER A 170 18.36 16.10 11.74
N ALA A 171 17.88 15.45 10.70
CA ALA A 171 16.57 15.71 10.14
C ALA A 171 15.62 14.56 10.47
N ARG A 172 14.34 14.90 10.64
CA ARG A 172 13.26 13.93 10.51
C ARG A 172 12.55 14.20 9.21
N ASN A 173 12.47 13.18 8.36
CA ASN A 173 11.98 13.29 7.00
C ASN A 173 10.73 12.45 6.82
N TRP A 174 9.89 12.90 5.89
CA TRP A 174 8.72 12.20 5.41
C TRP A 174 8.61 12.40 3.90
N ALA A 175 8.20 11.36 3.18
CA ALA A 175 7.84 11.43 1.78
C ALA A 175 6.51 10.72 1.59
N ARG A 176 5.63 11.30 0.77
CA ARG A 176 4.27 10.81 0.56
C ARG A 176 3.95 10.70 -0.91
N THR A 177 3.20 9.68 -1.27
CA THR A 177 2.48 9.59 -2.55
C THR A 177 1.02 9.18 -2.32
N SER A 178 0.19 9.39 -3.31
CA SER A 178 -1.22 9.02 -3.33
C SER A 178 -1.39 7.56 -3.76
N VAL A 179 -2.33 6.89 -3.12
CA VAL A 179 -2.77 5.53 -3.44
C VAL A 179 -4.31 5.49 -3.38
N PRO A 180 -4.97 4.44 -3.90
CA PRO A 180 -6.43 4.38 -3.84
C PRO A 180 -6.92 4.28 -2.40
N ARG A 181 -8.02 4.97 -2.08
CA ARG A 181 -8.60 4.97 -0.71
C ARG A 181 -9.14 3.60 -0.29
N SER A 182 -9.40 2.72 -1.25
CA SER A 182 -9.85 1.35 -1.04
C SER A 182 -8.72 0.40 -0.62
N LEU A 183 -7.45 0.82 -0.75
CA LEU A 183 -6.32 0.02 -0.30
C LEU A 183 -6.38 -0.16 1.23
N PRO A 184 -6.41 -1.40 1.74
CA PRO A 184 -6.42 -1.63 3.18
C PRO A 184 -5.14 -1.11 3.84
N PRO A 185 -5.21 -0.72 5.12
CA PRO A 185 -4.05 -0.16 5.81
C PRO A 185 -2.92 -1.18 5.97
N ILE A 186 -1.69 -0.68 5.83
CA ILE A 186 -0.45 -1.44 6.02
C ILE A 186 0.54 -0.55 6.77
N VAL A 187 1.25 -1.13 7.72
CA VAL A 187 2.38 -0.50 8.40
C VAL A 187 3.60 -1.41 8.25
N VAL A 188 4.72 -0.85 7.80
CA VAL A 188 6.02 -1.54 7.74
C VAL A 188 7.03 -0.75 8.56
N HIS A 189 7.67 -1.38 9.53
CA HIS A 189 8.69 -0.76 10.37
C HIS A 189 9.84 -1.70 10.66
N ALA A 190 11.03 -1.15 10.91
CA ALA A 190 12.18 -1.94 11.32
C ALA A 190 11.90 -2.70 12.63
N GLU A 191 12.36 -3.95 12.70
CA GLU A 191 12.17 -4.79 13.88
C GLU A 191 12.90 -4.20 15.09
N GLY A 192 12.15 -3.97 16.16
CA GLY A 192 12.70 -3.55 17.46
C GLY A 192 12.92 -4.74 18.40
N VAL A 193 13.77 -4.57 19.42
CA VAL A 193 14.08 -5.61 20.42
C VAL A 193 12.83 -6.17 21.11
N LEU A 194 11.90 -5.28 21.49
CA LEU A 194 10.63 -5.68 22.11
C LEU A 194 9.76 -6.49 21.14
N HIS A 195 9.82 -6.18 19.85
CA HIS A 195 9.08 -6.89 18.83
C HIS A 195 9.63 -8.30 18.62
N THR A 196 10.95 -8.46 18.60
CA THR A 196 11.59 -9.80 18.55
C THR A 196 11.15 -10.69 19.71
N ILE A 197 11.03 -10.13 20.91
CA ILE A 197 10.52 -10.84 22.09
C ILE A 197 9.04 -11.21 21.90
N ALA A 198 8.21 -10.24 21.50
CA ALA A 198 6.79 -10.47 21.28
C ALA A 198 6.51 -11.50 20.18
N ARG A 199 7.29 -11.50 19.09
CA ARG A 199 7.26 -12.49 18.00
C ARG A 199 7.62 -13.89 18.49
N LYS A 200 8.68 -14.03 19.30
CA LYS A 200 9.05 -15.31 19.95
C LYS A 200 7.94 -15.84 20.87
N LEU A 201 7.22 -14.93 21.53
CA LEU A 201 6.08 -15.26 22.39
C LEU A 201 4.77 -15.46 21.61
N ARG A 202 4.78 -15.34 20.26
CA ARG A 202 3.59 -15.39 19.39
C ARG A 202 2.49 -14.40 19.77
N LEU A 203 2.89 -13.24 20.31
CA LEU A 203 1.98 -12.18 20.75
C LEU A 203 1.70 -11.13 19.66
N VAL A 204 2.47 -11.15 18.57
CA VAL A 204 2.30 -10.24 17.44
C VAL A 204 1.54 -10.96 16.31
N ARG A 205 0.58 -10.26 15.69
CA ARG A 205 0.02 -10.63 14.39
C ARG A 205 0.78 -9.89 13.30
N ASP A 206 1.92 -10.43 12.89
CA ASP A 206 2.65 -9.97 11.71
C ASP A 206 2.22 -10.76 10.48
N VAL A 207 2.35 -10.14 9.30
CA VAL A 207 2.11 -10.83 8.03
C VAL A 207 3.45 -11.03 7.34
N ALA A 208 3.82 -12.28 7.09
CA ALA A 208 5.07 -12.61 6.39
C ALA A 208 4.92 -12.39 4.89
N THR A 209 5.96 -11.82 4.27
CA THR A 209 6.03 -11.66 2.81
C THR A 209 6.57 -12.90 2.11
N GLY A 210 7.26 -13.78 2.84
CA GLY A 210 7.97 -14.94 2.28
C GLY A 210 9.39 -14.61 1.81
N ASP A 211 9.90 -13.43 2.17
CA ASP A 211 11.21 -12.91 1.79
C ASP A 211 12.08 -12.79 3.04
N ALA A 212 12.91 -13.82 3.27
CA ALA A 212 13.63 -13.97 4.55
C ALA A 212 14.52 -12.77 4.92
N PRO A 213 15.31 -12.16 4.02
CA PRO A 213 16.03 -10.92 4.33
C PRO A 213 15.13 -9.79 4.85
N PHE A 214 13.99 -9.58 4.21
CA PHE A 214 13.05 -8.53 4.59
C PHE A 214 12.32 -8.87 5.91
N ASP A 215 11.74 -10.07 6.00
CA ASP A 215 10.93 -10.52 7.15
C ASP A 215 11.75 -10.62 8.46
N ARG A 216 13.08 -10.72 8.36
CA ARG A 216 14.03 -10.67 9.50
C ARG A 216 14.37 -9.26 9.98
N ALA A 217 14.25 -8.26 9.11
CA ALA A 217 14.67 -6.90 9.38
C ALA A 217 13.47 -5.97 9.64
N TYR A 218 12.33 -6.30 9.06
CA TYR A 218 11.12 -5.50 9.11
C TYR A 218 9.92 -6.33 9.58
N VAL A 219 9.00 -5.61 10.19
CA VAL A 219 7.71 -6.10 10.63
C VAL A 219 6.66 -5.43 9.77
N MET A 220 5.69 -6.24 9.32
CA MET A 220 4.52 -5.75 8.60
C MET A 220 3.25 -6.07 9.38
N GLU A 221 2.45 -5.03 9.61
CA GLU A 221 1.16 -5.10 10.28
C GLU A 221 0.08 -4.62 9.30
N GLY A 222 -1.07 -5.30 9.24
CA GLY A 222 -2.17 -4.87 8.38
C GLY A 222 -2.95 -6.03 7.78
N HIS A 223 -3.70 -5.71 6.71
CA HIS A 223 -4.54 -6.70 6.03
C HIS A 223 -3.69 -7.66 5.18
N PRO A 224 -3.89 -8.99 5.25
CA PRO A 224 -3.07 -9.96 4.51
C PRO A 224 -3.05 -9.76 2.99
N GLY A 225 -4.16 -9.31 2.39
CA GLY A 225 -4.23 -9.05 0.95
C GLY A 225 -3.43 -7.81 0.52
N ALA A 226 -3.17 -6.89 1.44
CA ALA A 226 -2.48 -5.63 1.15
C ALA A 226 -0.96 -5.83 1.08
N VAL A 227 -0.44 -6.93 1.64
CA VAL A 227 0.96 -7.38 1.47
C VAL A 227 1.42 -7.44 0.03
N LEU A 228 0.50 -7.70 -0.91
CA LEU A 228 0.81 -7.77 -2.33
C LEU A 228 1.22 -6.41 -2.92
N ALA A 229 0.86 -5.30 -2.26
CA ALA A 229 1.38 -3.97 -2.60
C ALA A 229 2.86 -3.81 -2.20
N ILE A 230 3.36 -4.64 -1.28
CA ILE A 230 4.76 -4.71 -0.87
C ILE A 230 5.48 -5.77 -1.74
N GLY A 231 5.60 -5.45 -3.03
CA GLY A 231 6.24 -6.30 -4.03
C GLY A 231 7.74 -6.50 -3.80
N ALA A 232 8.37 -7.34 -4.64
CA ALA A 232 9.79 -7.66 -4.52
C ALA A 232 10.70 -6.42 -4.56
N ASP A 233 10.40 -5.47 -5.44
CA ASP A 233 11.17 -4.23 -5.59
C ASP A 233 11.08 -3.35 -4.33
N VAL A 234 9.89 -3.26 -3.73
CA VAL A 234 9.66 -2.52 -2.48
C VAL A 234 10.46 -3.14 -1.34
N ARG A 235 10.44 -4.47 -1.21
CA ARG A 235 11.20 -5.18 -0.18
C ARG A 235 12.70 -5.03 -0.37
N ALA A 236 13.19 -5.12 -1.60
CA ALA A 236 14.60 -4.89 -1.92
C ALA A 236 15.04 -3.48 -1.51
N ALA A 237 14.22 -2.46 -1.78
CA ALA A 237 14.50 -1.09 -1.35
C ALA A 237 14.55 -0.93 0.18
N PHE A 238 13.65 -1.58 0.92
CA PHE A 238 13.72 -1.61 2.38
C PHE A 238 15.00 -2.26 2.92
N VAL A 239 15.42 -3.37 2.32
CA VAL A 239 16.66 -4.08 2.70
C VAL A 239 17.89 -3.23 2.37
N ALA A 240 17.90 -2.53 1.23
CA ALA A 240 18.97 -1.59 0.88
C ALA A 240 19.06 -0.41 1.87
N ALA A 241 17.92 0.08 2.37
CA ALA A 241 17.83 1.19 3.33
C ALA A 241 17.84 0.76 4.81
N LEU A 242 18.30 -0.46 5.12
CA LEU A 242 18.27 -1.02 6.49
C LEU A 242 18.95 -0.12 7.55
N PRO A 243 20.09 0.54 7.28
CA PRO A 243 20.69 1.48 8.24
C PRO A 243 19.79 2.67 8.59
N THR A 244 18.97 3.12 7.64
CA THR A 244 18.09 4.30 7.77
C THR A 244 16.85 4.00 8.63
N ARG A 245 16.48 2.71 8.77
CA ARG A 245 15.31 2.23 9.52
C ARG A 245 14.02 2.93 9.08
N LEU A 246 13.67 2.74 7.81
CA LEU A 246 12.48 3.33 7.23
C LEU A 246 11.20 2.83 7.90
N HIS A 247 10.20 3.70 7.98
CA HIS A 247 8.87 3.39 8.46
C HIS A 247 7.83 3.82 7.43
N LEU A 248 7.12 2.85 6.84
CA LEU A 248 6.04 3.07 5.89
C LEU A 248 4.69 2.90 6.57
N VAL A 249 3.79 3.84 6.28
CA VAL A 249 2.37 3.75 6.61
C VAL A 249 1.58 3.97 5.34
N VAL A 250 0.67 3.05 5.06
CA VAL A 250 -0.32 3.17 4.00
C VAL A 250 -1.68 3.24 4.67
N ASP A 251 -2.36 4.38 4.57
CA ASP A 251 -3.70 4.56 5.12
C ASP A 251 -4.44 5.71 4.39
N ARG A 252 -5.77 5.61 4.32
CA ARG A 252 -6.67 6.66 3.80
C ARG A 252 -6.25 7.26 2.45
N GLY A 253 -5.71 6.44 1.55
CA GLY A 253 -5.30 6.87 0.20
C GLY A 253 -3.93 7.56 0.15
N VAL A 254 -3.09 7.40 1.17
CA VAL A 254 -1.73 7.92 1.20
C VAL A 254 -0.76 6.82 1.61
N ALA A 255 0.34 6.69 0.88
CA ALA A 255 1.54 5.98 1.32
C ALA A 255 2.56 7.01 1.81
N GLU A 256 2.99 6.91 3.06
CA GLU A 256 3.98 7.77 3.69
C GLU A 256 5.17 6.95 4.19
N VAL A 257 6.38 7.30 3.77
CA VAL A 257 7.62 6.80 4.36
C VAL A 257 8.21 7.87 5.26
N SER A 258 8.69 7.48 6.44
CA SER A 258 9.31 8.38 7.41
C SER A 258 10.63 7.81 7.93
N TRP A 259 11.60 8.69 8.17
CA TRP A 259 12.93 8.31 8.65
C TRP A 259 13.65 9.44 9.36
N ARG A 260 14.82 9.12 9.93
CA ARG A 260 15.77 10.08 10.50
C ARG A 260 17.05 10.05 9.69
N SER A 261 17.71 11.19 9.53
CA SER A 261 18.96 11.29 8.79
C SER A 261 19.90 12.34 9.38
N SER A 262 21.16 12.31 8.97
CA SER A 262 22.07 13.47 9.03
C SER A 262 21.74 14.45 7.88
N TYR A 263 22.49 15.55 7.78
CA TYR A 263 22.42 16.50 6.65
C TYR A 263 23.27 16.09 5.44
N GLU A 264 23.71 14.84 5.40
CA GLU A 264 24.26 14.28 4.17
C GLU A 264 23.13 14.24 3.11
N PRO A 265 23.33 14.84 1.91
CA PRO A 265 22.26 14.99 0.92
C PRO A 265 21.53 13.69 0.58
N ARG A 266 22.27 12.59 0.37
CA ARG A 266 21.67 11.27 0.07
C ARG A 266 20.96 10.64 1.27
N ALA A 267 21.33 11.01 2.49
CA ALA A 267 20.61 10.57 3.69
C ALA A 267 19.31 11.36 3.89
N LEU A 268 19.28 12.63 3.49
CA LEU A 268 18.09 13.49 3.57
C LEU A 268 16.95 12.98 2.70
N LEU A 269 17.24 12.54 1.48
CA LEU A 269 16.29 11.93 0.54
C LEU A 269 16.93 10.73 -0.16
N PRO A 270 16.90 9.54 0.48
CA PRO A 270 17.45 8.31 -0.10
C PRO A 270 16.62 7.86 -1.30
N ASP A 271 17.27 7.30 -2.32
CA ASP A 271 16.60 6.79 -3.52
C ASP A 271 15.62 5.66 -3.17
N GLU A 272 15.94 4.87 -2.14
CA GLU A 272 15.12 3.77 -1.66
C GLU A 272 13.74 4.22 -1.18
N VAL A 273 13.63 5.44 -0.64
CA VAL A 273 12.32 6.00 -0.22
C VAL A 273 11.41 6.18 -1.42
N PHE A 274 11.94 6.70 -2.53
CA PHE A 274 11.18 6.87 -3.76
C PHE A 274 10.86 5.52 -4.40
N ALA A 275 11.82 4.58 -4.40
CA ALA A 275 11.59 3.22 -4.88
C ALA A 275 10.44 2.52 -4.11
N ILE A 276 10.36 2.72 -2.79
CA ILE A 276 9.26 2.19 -1.97
C ILE A 276 7.92 2.82 -2.37
N LEU A 277 7.84 4.16 -2.40
CA LEU A 277 6.59 4.87 -2.69
C LEU A 277 6.08 4.57 -4.11
N LEU A 278 6.96 4.66 -5.10
CA LEU A 278 6.64 4.36 -6.49
C LEU A 278 6.33 2.87 -6.68
N GLY A 279 7.05 1.98 -5.99
CA GLY A 279 6.83 0.54 -6.06
C GLY A 279 5.45 0.12 -5.52
N VAL A 280 5.01 0.71 -4.40
CA VAL A 280 3.66 0.50 -3.86
C VAL A 280 2.61 0.98 -4.87
N ARG A 281 2.75 2.19 -5.40
CA ARG A 281 1.83 2.75 -6.40
C ARG A 281 1.77 1.88 -7.66
N ALA A 282 2.92 1.52 -8.22
CA ALA A 282 3.02 0.70 -9.41
C ALA A 282 2.48 -0.72 -9.22
N ALA A 283 2.56 -1.30 -8.01
CA ALA A 283 1.96 -2.59 -7.73
C ALA A 283 0.42 -2.54 -7.85
N ILE A 284 -0.18 -1.42 -7.45
CA ILE A 284 -1.62 -1.19 -7.51
C ILE A 284 -2.08 -0.91 -8.94
N GLU A 285 -1.37 -0.04 -9.65
CA GLU A 285 -1.68 0.29 -11.05
C GLU A 285 -1.58 -0.92 -11.99
N ARG A 286 -0.70 -1.89 -11.68
CA ARG A 286 -0.48 -3.11 -12.45
C ARG A 286 -1.41 -4.29 -12.08
N ALA A 287 -1.98 -4.30 -10.88
CA ALA A 287 -2.73 -5.43 -10.34
C ALA A 287 -4.07 -5.58 -11.03
#